data_AF-A0A835I119-F1
#
_entry.id   AF-A0A835I119-F1
#
_cell.length_a   1.000
_cell.length_b   1.000
_cell.length_c   1.000
_cell.angle_alpha   90.00
_cell.angle_beta   90.00
_cell.angle_gamma   90.00
#
_symmetry.space_group_name_H-M   'P 1'
#
loop_
_entity.id
_entity.type
_entity.pdbx_description
1 polymer ?
#
loop_
_entity_poly.entity_id
_entity_poly.type
_entity_poly.pdbx_seq_one_letter_code
_entity_poly.pdbx_strand_id
1 'polypeptide(L)'
;MDLGFVGPIFTWNNRQSFLNRVSKRLDRALCSSKWRGMVPNTMIYHKATLASDHKILHLSFDLTKPKLKRPFRLGMTGTELRQEIGDHLIDYFSNLLSTSNPDPDQTLMDVIPLMVTQEDNDTSTRSISHEEIWLAIKNIGFFKALGPDGFQAASVL
;
A
#
# COMPACT_ATOMS: atom_id res chain seq x y z
N MET A 1 0.60 -18.46 3.53
CA MET A 1 1.98 -18.20 3.05
C MET A 1 2.09 -16.76 2.57
N ASP A 2 3.26 -16.12 2.69
CA ASP A 2 3.53 -14.79 2.12
C ASP A 2 3.63 -14.90 0.60
N LEU A 3 2.99 -13.98 -0.14
CA LEU A 3 3.00 -14.01 -1.60
C LEU A 3 4.34 -13.58 -2.22
N GLY A 4 5.25 -13.02 -1.42
CA GLY A 4 6.44 -12.33 -1.90
C GLY A 4 6.07 -10.97 -2.50
N PHE A 5 7.07 -10.25 -2.99
CA PHE A 5 6.88 -8.95 -3.62
C PHE A 5 8.02 -8.59 -4.57
N VAL A 6 7.76 -7.62 -5.45
CA VAL A 6 8.73 -6.97 -6.33
C VAL A 6 8.75 -5.48 -6.01
N GLY A 7 9.94 -4.90 -5.84
CA GLY A 7 10.14 -3.48 -5.54
C GLY A 7 10.82 -3.24 -4.18
N PRO A 8 10.68 -2.04 -3.60
CA PRO A 8 11.33 -1.69 -2.33
C PRO A 8 10.95 -2.63 -1.19
N ILE A 9 11.93 -3.02 -0.37
CA ILE A 9 11.73 -3.98 0.72
C ILE A 9 10.92 -3.43 1.91
N PHE A 10 10.88 -2.11 2.07
CA PHE A 10 10.13 -1.44 3.13
C PHE A 10 8.87 -0.80 2.56
N THR A 11 7.74 -1.02 3.22
CA THR A 11 6.45 -0.47 2.83
C THR A 11 6.10 0.77 3.63
N TRP A 12 6.78 1.05 4.74
CA TRP A 12 6.56 2.24 5.55
C TRP A 12 7.86 2.90 5.99
N ASN A 13 7.84 4.21 6.18
CA ASN A 13 8.91 4.96 6.84
C ASN A 13 8.36 6.13 7.67
N ASN A 14 9.05 6.53 8.74
CA ASN A 14 8.58 7.59 9.64
C ASN A 14 8.71 9.03 9.09
N ARG A 15 9.04 9.22 7.80
CA ARG A 15 9.30 10.52 7.14
C ARG A 15 10.35 11.42 7.79
N GLN A 16 11.17 10.88 8.68
CA GLN A 16 12.26 11.64 9.29
C GLN A 16 13.55 11.51 8.46
N SER A 17 14.47 12.46 8.65
CA SER A 17 15.74 12.53 7.94
C SER A 17 16.88 11.85 8.70
N PHE A 18 17.90 11.41 7.95
CA PHE A 18 19.19 10.94 8.47
C PHE A 18 19.08 9.85 9.55
N LEU A 19 19.68 10.08 10.73
CA LEU A 19 19.82 9.11 11.80
C LEU A 19 18.48 8.72 12.44
N ASN A 20 17.47 9.59 12.35
CA ASN A 20 16.16 9.30 12.91
C ASN A 20 15.25 8.58 11.89
N ARG A 21 15.70 8.33 10.67
CA ARG A 21 14.92 7.64 9.65
C ARG A 21 14.78 6.17 9.99
N VAL A 22 13.55 5.74 10.24
CA VAL A 22 13.17 4.35 10.44
C VAL A 22 12.33 3.90 9.25
N SER A 23 12.62 2.72 8.71
CA SER A 23 11.83 2.09 7.65
C SER A 23 11.49 0.66 8.04
N LYS A 24 10.25 0.23 7.79
CA LYS A 24 9.74 -1.09 8.17
C LYS A 24 8.89 -1.69 7.04
N ARG A 25 8.84 -3.02 6.96
CA ARG A 25 7.88 -3.76 6.11
C ARG A 25 6.67 -4.12 6.96
N LEU A 26 5.68 -3.23 6.98
CA LEU A 26 4.46 -3.38 7.79
C LEU A 26 3.34 -4.06 7.01
N ASP A 27 3.37 -3.97 5.69
CA ASP A 27 2.29 -4.43 4.83
C ASP A 27 2.72 -5.68 4.06
N ARG A 28 1.87 -6.70 4.03
CA ARG A 28 2.12 -7.99 3.38
C ARG A 28 0.83 -8.56 2.81
N ALA A 29 0.93 -9.24 1.68
CA ALA A 29 -0.17 -10.04 1.14
C ALA A 29 0.08 -11.52 1.46
N LEU A 30 -0.90 -12.15 2.08
CA LEU A 30 -0.85 -13.57 2.44
C LEU A 30 -1.90 -14.34 1.63
N CYS A 31 -1.59 -15.58 1.28
CA CYS A 31 -2.54 -16.47 0.62
C CYS A 31 -2.51 -17.88 1.22
N SER A 32 -3.56 -18.66 0.96
CA SER A 32 -3.54 -20.11 1.23
C SER A 32 -2.73 -20.84 0.15
N SER A 33 -2.24 -22.05 0.47
CA SER A 33 -1.56 -22.90 -0.53
C SER A 33 -2.48 -23.27 -1.69
N LYS A 34 -3.77 -23.50 -1.40
CA LYS A 34 -4.80 -23.74 -2.42
C LYS A 34 -4.91 -22.56 -3.38
N TRP A 35 -4.98 -21.32 -2.85
CA TRP A 35 -5.05 -20.11 -3.66
C TRP A 35 -3.82 -19.90 -4.53
N ARG A 36 -2.62 -20.14 -3.98
CA ARG A 36 -1.37 -20.09 -4.76
C ARG A 36 -1.39 -21.09 -5.93
N GLY A 37 -2.00 -22.26 -5.76
CA GLY A 37 -2.16 -23.24 -6.84
C GLY A 37 -3.10 -22.80 -7.97
N MET A 38 -4.12 -21.99 -7.67
CA MET A 38 -5.10 -21.52 -8.67
C MET A 38 -4.60 -20.32 -9.47
N VAL A 39 -3.86 -19.39 -8.83
CA VAL A 39 -3.32 -18.18 -9.48
C VAL A 39 -1.81 -18.06 -9.24
N PRO A 40 -0.99 -18.98 -9.79
CA PRO A 40 0.44 -19.09 -9.46
C PRO A 40 1.26 -17.86 -9.87
N ASN A 41 0.84 -17.15 -10.93
CA ASN A 41 1.52 -15.97 -11.47
C ASN A 41 1.18 -14.67 -10.72
N THR A 42 0.46 -14.75 -9.61
CA THR A 42 0.13 -13.55 -8.82
C THR A 42 1.40 -12.94 -8.23
N MET A 43 1.58 -11.65 -8.47
CA MET A 43 2.70 -10.87 -7.96
C MET A 43 2.21 -9.63 -7.20
N ILE A 44 2.92 -9.30 -6.12
CA ILE A 44 2.72 -8.04 -5.39
C ILE A 44 3.81 -7.06 -5.82
N TYR A 45 3.43 -5.86 -6.23
CA TYR A 45 4.36 -4.79 -6.52
C TYR A 45 4.28 -3.71 -5.45
N HIS A 46 5.39 -3.45 -4.76
CA HIS A 46 5.50 -2.28 -3.91
C HIS A 46 5.76 -1.05 -4.78
N LYS A 47 4.74 -0.21 -4.96
CA LYS A 47 4.86 1.01 -5.77
C LYS A 47 5.20 2.18 -4.84
N ALA A 48 6.31 2.85 -5.16
CA ALA A 48 6.74 4.02 -4.42
C ALA A 48 5.74 5.16 -4.58
N THR A 49 5.30 5.76 -3.48
CA THR A 49 4.51 6.98 -3.43
C THR A 49 5.37 8.11 -2.90
N LEU A 50 5.12 9.33 -3.38
CA LEU A 50 5.75 10.55 -2.87
C LEU A 50 4.92 11.20 -1.75
N ALA A 51 3.60 11.11 -1.83
CA ALA A 51 2.68 11.74 -0.88
C ALA A 51 2.40 10.90 0.38
N SER A 52 2.81 9.64 0.41
CA SER A 52 2.56 8.71 1.52
C SER A 52 3.86 8.18 2.13
N ASP A 53 3.85 7.99 3.46
CA ASP A 53 4.83 7.23 4.21
C ASP A 53 4.71 5.74 3.91
N HIS A 54 3.52 5.30 3.50
CA HIS A 54 3.24 3.94 3.03
C HIS A 54 3.44 3.79 1.52
N LYS A 55 3.92 2.61 1.10
CA LYS A 55 3.99 2.18 -0.29
C LYS A 55 2.72 1.41 -0.64
N ILE A 56 2.25 1.57 -1.87
CA ILE A 56 1.06 0.86 -2.36
C ILE A 56 1.46 -0.61 -2.64
N LEU A 57 0.64 -1.55 -2.20
CA LEU A 57 0.75 -2.96 -2.60
C LEU A 57 -0.20 -3.20 -3.78
N HIS A 58 0.37 -3.18 -4.98
CA HIS A 58 -0.38 -3.45 -6.20
C HIS A 58 -0.36 -4.95 -6.48
N LEU A 59 -1.51 -5.60 -6.25
CA LEU A 59 -1.75 -7.00 -6.57
C LEU A 59 -2.00 -7.13 -8.07
N SER A 60 -1.16 -7.91 -8.76
CA SER A 60 -1.29 -8.16 -10.19
C SER A 60 -1.49 -9.64 -10.44
N PHE A 61 -2.58 -9.96 -11.13
CA PHE A 61 -2.84 -11.27 -11.71
C PHE A 61 -2.28 -11.25 -13.13
N ASP A 62 -0.98 -11.46 -13.28
CA ASP A 62 -0.33 -11.31 -14.58
C ASP A 62 -0.74 -12.46 -15.51
N LEU A 63 -1.70 -12.20 -16.42
CA LEU A 63 -1.97 -13.05 -17.57
C LEU A 63 -1.17 -12.60 -18.81
N THR A 64 -0.65 -11.36 -18.85
CA THR A 64 0.21 -10.84 -19.94
C THR A 64 0.99 -9.60 -19.51
N LYS A 65 2.31 -9.58 -19.73
CA LYS A 65 3.20 -8.46 -19.38
C LYS A 65 2.86 -7.18 -20.16
N PRO A 66 2.66 -6.02 -19.50
CA PRO A 66 2.52 -4.76 -20.22
C PRO A 66 3.84 -4.36 -20.91
N LYS A 67 3.77 -4.00 -22.19
CA LYS A 67 4.90 -3.46 -22.94
C LYS A 67 5.23 -2.06 -22.40
N LEU A 68 6.40 -1.89 -21.79
CA LEU A 68 6.93 -0.57 -21.42
C LEU A 68 7.06 0.30 -22.68
N LYS A 69 6.21 1.31 -22.82
CA LYS A 69 6.43 2.40 -23.78
C LYS A 69 7.60 3.24 -23.26
N ARG A 70 8.65 3.41 -24.06
CA ARG A 70 9.79 4.29 -23.75
C ARG A 70 9.37 5.74 -24.07
N PRO A 71 9.18 6.63 -23.08
CA PRO A 71 8.62 7.95 -23.35
C PRO A 71 9.69 8.98 -23.76
N PHE A 72 10.91 8.84 -23.27
CA PHE A 72 11.91 9.90 -23.37
C PHE A 72 12.51 10.03 -24.77
N ARG A 73 12.38 11.21 -25.38
CA ARG A 73 12.99 11.58 -26.66
C ARG A 73 14.30 12.32 -26.42
N LEU A 74 15.35 11.97 -27.16
CA LEU A 74 16.66 12.60 -27.06
C LEU A 74 16.61 14.02 -27.66
N GLY A 75 17.00 15.05 -26.89
CA GLY A 75 17.10 16.45 -27.36
C GLY A 75 16.31 17.50 -26.55
N MET A 76 15.67 17.11 -25.44
CA MET A 76 14.87 18.03 -24.63
C MET A 76 15.72 18.90 -23.69
N THR A 77 15.28 20.13 -23.46
CA THR A 77 15.87 21.03 -22.46
C THR A 77 15.53 20.57 -21.04
N GLY A 78 16.31 21.03 -20.05
CA GLY A 78 16.12 20.63 -18.65
C GLY A 78 14.77 21.03 -18.04
N THR A 79 14.08 22.04 -18.59
CA THR A 79 12.72 22.45 -18.18
C THR A 79 11.65 21.56 -18.80
N GLU A 80 11.78 21.23 -20.09
CA GLU A 80 10.84 20.35 -20.80
C GLU A 80 10.86 18.94 -20.22
N LEU A 81 12.06 18.41 -19.92
CA LEU A 81 12.19 17.10 -19.28
C LEU A 81 11.52 17.07 -17.90
N ARG A 82 11.62 18.15 -17.12
CA ARG A 82 10.98 18.26 -15.80
C ARG A 82 9.46 18.28 -15.91
N GLN A 83 8.92 19.02 -16.87
CA GLN A 83 7.49 19.07 -17.11
C GLN A 83 6.95 17.71 -17.56
N GLU A 84 7.61 17.06 -18.53
CA GLU A 84 7.18 15.77 -19.05
C GLU A 84 7.25 14.66 -17.98
N ILE A 85 8.28 14.66 -17.14
CA ILE A 85 8.35 13.77 -15.97
C ILE A 85 7.19 14.06 -15.01
N GLY A 86 6.91 15.34 -14.73
CA GLY A 86 5.80 15.75 -13.87
C GLY A 86 4.45 15.23 -14.38
N ASP A 87 4.16 15.47 -15.66
CA ASP A 87 2.91 15.06 -16.30
C ASP A 87 2.76 13.53 -16.30
N HIS A 88 3.85 12.79 -16.59
CA HIS A 88 3.84 11.33 -16.54
C HIS A 88 3.63 10.79 -15.11
N LEU A 89 4.20 11.43 -14.09
CA LEU A 89 3.96 11.03 -12.71
C LEU A 89 2.51 11.28 -12.31
N ILE A 90 1.95 12.44 -12.69
CA ILE A 90 0.55 12.77 -12.40
C ILE A 90 -0.38 11.77 -13.09
N ASP A 91 -0.22 11.53 -14.38
CA ASP A 91 -1.04 10.56 -15.13
C ASP A 91 -0.91 9.15 -14.55
N TYR A 92 0.32 8.68 -14.30
CA TYR A 92 0.55 7.36 -13.73
C TYR A 92 -0.11 7.20 -12.36
N PHE A 93 0.07 8.17 -11.44
CA PHE A 93 -0.51 8.05 -10.10
C PHE A 93 -2.01 8.32 -10.06
N SER A 94 -2.54 9.20 -10.90
CA SER A 94 -3.99 9.37 -11.08
C SER A 94 -4.64 8.06 -11.50
N ASN A 95 -4.07 7.39 -12.52
CA ASN A 95 -4.58 6.10 -13.00
C ASN A 95 -4.39 4.98 -11.96
N LEU A 96 -3.23 4.92 -11.30
CA LEU A 96 -2.92 3.89 -10.30
C LEU A 96 -3.80 4.00 -9.05
N LEU A 97 -4.11 5.23 -8.61
CA LEU A 97 -4.91 5.49 -7.42
C LEU A 97 -6.41 5.59 -7.72
N SER A 98 -6.79 5.66 -9.00
CA SER A 98 -8.17 5.51 -9.43
C SER A 98 -8.55 4.03 -9.53
N THR A 99 -9.71 3.66 -9.00
CA THR A 99 -10.34 2.38 -9.31
C THR A 99 -11.18 2.56 -10.58
N SER A 100 -11.05 1.66 -11.55
CA SER A 100 -12.00 1.59 -12.67
C SER A 100 -13.33 0.93 -12.26
N ASN A 101 -13.44 0.47 -11.01
CA ASN A 101 -14.52 -0.37 -10.49
C ASN A 101 -14.99 -1.42 -11.52
N PRO A 102 -14.07 -2.22 -12.08
CA PRO A 102 -14.44 -3.20 -13.08
C PRO A 102 -15.31 -4.26 -12.42
N ASP A 103 -16.31 -4.76 -13.15
CA ASP A 103 -17.07 -5.92 -12.70
C ASP A 103 -16.07 -7.09 -12.54
N PRO A 104 -15.84 -7.58 -11.31
CA PRO A 104 -14.80 -8.58 -11.09
C PRO A 104 -15.17 -9.86 -11.83
N ASP A 105 -14.16 -10.54 -12.41
CA ASP A 105 -14.38 -11.86 -13.01
C ASP A 105 -15.00 -12.78 -11.96
N GLN A 106 -16.25 -13.20 -12.22
CA GLN A 106 -17.04 -14.01 -11.29
C GLN A 106 -16.28 -15.28 -10.88
N THR A 107 -15.51 -15.84 -11.83
CA THR A 107 -14.65 -17.02 -11.60
C THR A 107 -13.59 -16.75 -10.54
N LEU A 108 -13.03 -15.54 -10.49
CA LEU A 108 -12.05 -15.14 -9.48
C LEU A 108 -12.71 -14.87 -8.13
N MET A 109 -13.92 -14.29 -8.13
CA MET A 109 -14.68 -14.03 -6.89
C MET A 109 -15.16 -15.33 -6.24
N ASP A 110 -15.58 -16.32 -7.03
CA ASP A 110 -15.98 -17.65 -6.55
C ASP A 110 -14.80 -18.44 -5.94
N VAL A 111 -13.58 -18.08 -6.34
CA VAL A 111 -12.34 -18.67 -5.84
C VAL A 111 -11.89 -18.05 -4.50
N ILE A 112 -12.36 -16.84 -4.19
CA ILE A 112 -12.06 -16.16 -2.92
C ILE A 112 -13.08 -16.63 -1.87
N PRO A 113 -12.68 -17.45 -0.89
CA PRO A 113 -13.60 -17.89 0.14
C PRO A 113 -14.08 -16.68 0.96
N LEU A 114 -15.37 -16.68 1.34
CA LEU A 114 -15.90 -15.69 2.26
C LEU A 114 -15.20 -15.85 3.62
N MET A 115 -14.26 -14.95 3.90
CA MET A 115 -13.46 -14.97 5.13
C MET A 115 -13.89 -13.93 6.15
N VAL A 116 -14.68 -12.94 5.73
CA VAL A 116 -15.19 -11.88 6.59
C VAL A 116 -16.69 -12.08 6.68
N THR A 117 -17.16 -12.39 7.89
CA THR A 117 -18.59 -12.56 8.17
C THR A 117 -19.27 -11.20 8.28
N GLN A 118 -20.61 -11.20 8.27
CA GLN A 118 -21.36 -9.97 8.53
C GLN A 118 -21.06 -9.44 9.94
N GLU A 119 -20.88 -10.31 10.92
CA GLU A 119 -20.50 -9.95 12.30
C GLU A 119 -19.13 -9.25 12.36
N ASP A 120 -18.15 -9.72 11.59
CA ASP A 120 -16.83 -9.08 11.49
C ASP A 120 -16.94 -7.66 10.91
N ASN A 121 -17.78 -7.49 9.89
CA ASN A 121 -18.05 -6.18 9.28
C ASN A 121 -18.78 -5.25 10.25
N ASP A 122 -19.81 -5.74 10.93
CA ASP A 122 -20.57 -4.96 11.91
C ASP A 122 -19.64 -4.51 13.05
N THR A 123 -18.76 -5.39 13.50
CA THR A 123 -17.74 -5.08 14.51
C THR A 123 -16.71 -4.07 14.00
N SER A 124 -16.35 -4.11 12.71
CA SER A 124 -15.36 -3.20 12.11
C SER A 124 -15.94 -1.83 11.76
N THR A 125 -17.26 -1.75 11.58
CA THR A 125 -17.96 -0.53 11.15
C THR A 125 -18.76 0.14 12.26
N ARG A 126 -18.92 -0.50 13.43
CA ARG A 126 -19.57 0.12 14.59
C ARG A 126 -18.79 1.33 15.10
N SER A 127 -19.51 2.19 15.82
CA SER A 127 -18.90 3.31 16.55
C SER A 127 -17.88 2.81 17.57
N ILE A 128 -16.72 3.49 17.62
CA ILE A 128 -15.66 3.25 18.61
C ILE A 128 -16.12 3.81 19.96
N SER A 129 -15.96 3.06 21.05
CA SER A 129 -16.30 3.53 22.40
C SER A 129 -15.20 4.37 23.06
N HIS A 130 -15.56 5.15 24.07
CA HIS A 130 -14.59 5.92 24.85
C HIS A 130 -13.56 5.02 25.57
N GLU A 131 -14.02 3.87 26.06
CA GLU A 131 -13.19 2.87 26.74
C GLU A 131 -12.18 2.24 25.77
N GLU A 132 -12.59 1.96 24.53
CA GLU A 132 -11.67 1.44 23.50
C GLU A 132 -10.57 2.44 23.16
N ILE A 133 -10.93 3.71 23.02
CA ILE A 133 -9.97 4.80 22.84
C ILE A 133 -9.00 4.85 24.02
N TRP A 134 -9.52 4.81 25.24
CA TRP A 134 -8.71 4.86 26.46
C TRP A 134 -7.75 3.66 26.57
N LEU A 135 -8.25 2.44 26.34
CA LEU A 135 -7.46 1.22 26.38
C LEU A 135 -6.41 1.20 25.27
N ALA A 136 -6.76 1.67 24.06
CA ALA A 136 -5.81 1.79 22.96
C ALA A 136 -4.67 2.75 23.33
N ILE A 137 -4.98 3.93 23.85
CA ILE A 137 -3.98 4.93 24.29
C ILE A 137 -3.07 4.33 25.36
N LYS A 138 -3.62 3.67 26.38
CA LYS A 138 -2.82 3.05 27.45
C LYS A 138 -1.96 1.89 26.99
N ASN A 139 -2.37 1.17 25.95
CA ASN A 139 -1.63 0.05 25.38
C ASN A 139 -0.66 0.46 24.26
N ILE A 140 -0.59 1.75 23.88
CA ILE A 140 0.46 2.24 22.98
C ILE A 140 1.78 2.29 23.77
N GLY A 141 2.67 1.33 23.50
CA GLY A 141 3.99 1.29 24.13
C GLY A 141 4.81 2.56 23.87
N PHE A 142 5.63 2.94 24.85
CA PHE A 142 6.46 4.15 24.95
C PHE A 142 7.49 4.35 23.79
N PHE A 143 7.57 3.44 22.83
CA PHE A 143 8.51 3.47 21.71
C PHE A 143 7.84 3.35 20.33
N LYS A 144 6.54 3.66 20.23
CA LYS A 144 5.90 3.76 18.92
C LYS A 144 6.44 4.97 18.15
N ALA A 145 6.32 4.89 16.82
CA ALA A 145 6.90 5.86 15.90
C ALA A 145 6.45 7.28 16.25
N LEU A 146 7.42 8.17 16.40
CA LEU A 146 7.19 9.59 16.63
C LEU A 146 6.39 10.16 15.45
N GLY A 147 5.49 11.10 15.76
CA GLY A 147 4.83 11.89 14.72
C GLY A 147 5.86 12.65 13.87
N PRO A 148 5.43 13.25 12.74
CA PRO A 148 6.29 14.14 11.95
C PRO A 148 6.88 15.29 12.76
N ASP A 149 6.22 15.65 13.88
CA ASP A 149 6.59 16.65 14.87
C ASP A 149 7.60 16.15 15.93
N GLY A 150 7.92 14.86 15.95
CA GLY A 150 8.84 14.27 16.90
C GLY A 150 8.24 13.93 18.27
N PHE A 151 6.93 14.07 18.48
CA PHE A 151 6.27 13.77 19.75
C PHE A 151 5.62 12.38 19.76
N GLN A 152 5.43 11.83 20.96
CA GLN A 152 4.72 10.56 21.15
C GLN A 152 3.22 10.83 21.35
N ALA A 153 2.36 9.94 20.85
CA ALA A 153 0.91 10.03 21.08
C ALA A 153 0.54 10.04 22.58
N ALA A 154 1.39 9.47 23.44
CA ALA A 154 1.18 9.39 24.88
C ALA A 154 1.70 10.61 25.67
N SER A 155 2.38 11.57 25.04
CA SER A 155 2.99 12.71 25.75
C SER A 155 2.10 13.95 25.88
N VAL A 156 0.80 13.82 25.60
CA VAL A 156 -0.17 14.95 25.63
C VAL A 156 -1.34 14.72 26.60
N LEU A 157 -1.22 13.71 27.48
CA LEU A 157 -2.11 13.47 28.63
C LEU A 157 -1.28 13.50 29.91
#